data_AF-A0A556A7F6-F1
#
_entry.id   AF-A0A556A7F6-F1
#
_cell.length_a   1.000
_cell.length_b   1.000
_cell.length_c   1.000
_cell.angle_alpha   90.00
_cell.angle_beta   90.00
_cell.angle_gamma   90.00
#
_symmetry.space_group_name_H-M   'P 1'
#
loop_
_entity.id
_entity.type
_entity.pdbx_description
1 polymer ?
#
loop_
_entity_poly.entity_id
_entity_poly.type
_entity_poly.pdbx_seq_one_letter_code
_entity_poly.pdbx_strand_id
1 'polypeptide(L)'
;MGSLRYAPPRAGRFFCRWSAKAAARTNPCRRIPMFSASKAIPLVDGEDMVYIFRHPERLEAEGLERCAIPLALRLQFAVRRSKIVSLEWERIDLEERHVIWPDARLAVSPSA
;
A
#
# COMPACT_ATOMS: atom_id res chain seq x y z
N MET A 1 3.91 30.67 3.42
CA MET A 1 3.17 30.21 2.22
C MET A 1 2.80 28.74 2.41
N GLY A 2 1.50 28.42 2.42
CA GLY A 2 0.93 27.08 2.19
C GLY A 2 1.13 25.98 3.25
N SER A 3 0.49 26.05 4.42
CA SER A 3 0.31 24.87 5.28
C SER A 3 -0.68 23.90 4.61
N LEU A 4 -0.16 22.85 3.98
CA LEU A 4 -0.95 21.72 3.49
C LEU A 4 -1.51 20.95 4.68
N ARG A 5 -2.75 21.28 5.07
CA ARG A 5 -3.52 20.53 6.05
C ARG A 5 -3.97 19.21 5.43
N TYR A 6 -3.46 18.10 5.93
CA TYR A 6 -3.97 16.76 5.62
C TYR A 6 -5.43 16.64 6.07
N ALA A 7 -6.35 16.48 5.12
CA ALA A 7 -7.74 16.13 5.40
C ALA A 7 -7.83 14.60 5.53
N PRO A 8 -8.19 14.03 6.69
CA PRO A 8 -8.28 12.59 6.84
C PRO A 8 -9.33 12.01 5.88
N PRO A 9 -9.05 10.86 5.22
CA PRO A 9 -10.02 10.21 4.38
C PRO A 9 -11.25 9.83 5.22
N ARG A 10 -12.44 10.05 4.66
CA ARG A 10 -13.76 9.69 5.23
C ARG A 10 -13.96 8.17 5.31
N ALA A 11 -13.00 7.45 5.89
CA ALA A 11 -12.89 5.99 5.91
C ALA A 11 -13.79 5.30 6.95
N GLY A 12 -14.74 6.03 7.57
CA GLY A 12 -15.63 5.47 8.61
C GLY A 12 -16.98 4.95 8.11
N ARG A 13 -17.38 5.18 6.84
CA ARG A 13 -18.78 4.92 6.43
C ARG A 13 -19.12 3.47 6.09
N PHE A 14 -18.14 2.64 5.71
CA PHE A 14 -18.41 1.27 5.25
C PHE A 14 -18.74 0.30 6.38
N PHE A 15 -17.93 0.27 7.44
CA PHE A 15 -18.11 -0.65 8.57
C PHE A 15 -19.41 -0.38 9.35
N CYS A 16 -19.77 0.90 9.50
CA CYS A 16 -20.98 1.32 10.21
C CYS A 16 -22.26 0.97 9.46
N ARG A 17 -22.24 0.92 8.11
CA ARG A 17 -23.40 0.57 7.29
C ARG A 17 -23.64 -0.93 7.24
N TRP A 18 -22.58 -1.75 7.32
CA TRP A 18 -22.69 -3.20 7.38
C TRP A 18 -23.34 -3.66 8.70
N SER A 19 -22.88 -3.10 9.84
CA SER A 19 -23.44 -3.40 11.17
C SER A 19 -24.87 -2.88 11.38
N ALA A 20 -25.27 -1.76 10.76
CA ALA A 20 -26.62 -1.21 10.87
C ALA A 20 -27.72 -2.05 10.19
N LYS A 21 -27.36 -3.05 9.35
CA LYS A 21 -28.33 -4.02 8.82
C LYS A 21 -28.75 -5.07 9.86
N ALA A 22 -28.00 -5.24 10.95
CA ALA A 22 -28.29 -6.17 12.02
C ALA A 22 -28.93 -5.43 13.21
N ALA A 23 -30.25 -5.25 13.16
CA ALA A 23 -31.18 -4.94 14.27
C ALA A 23 -30.91 -3.74 15.23
N ALA A 24 -29.75 -3.10 15.23
CA ALA A 24 -29.41 -1.98 16.11
C ALA A 24 -29.22 -0.70 15.28
N ARG A 25 -30.14 0.27 15.42
CA ARG A 25 -30.16 1.58 14.73
C ARG A 25 -29.01 2.54 15.14
N THR A 26 -27.92 2.05 15.73
CA THR A 26 -26.83 2.91 16.22
C THR A 26 -25.48 2.43 15.72
N ASN A 27 -24.74 3.36 15.09
CA ASN A 27 -23.37 3.14 14.64
C ASN A 27 -22.46 2.73 15.83
N PRO A 28 -21.92 1.49 15.87
CA PRO A 28 -21.07 1.02 16.97
C PRO A 28 -19.74 1.77 17.05
N CYS A 29 -19.28 2.39 15.96
CA CYS A 29 -18.04 3.18 15.93
C CYS A 29 -18.21 4.60 16.49
N ARG A 30 -19.43 5.06 16.80
CA ARG A 30 -19.67 6.43 17.30
C ARG A 30 -19.00 6.70 18.66
N ARG A 31 -18.76 5.66 19.46
CA ARG A 31 -18.14 5.76 20.79
C ARG A 31 -16.62 5.60 20.77
N ILE A 32 -16.03 5.27 19.61
CA ILE A 32 -14.59 5.08 19.48
C ILE A 32 -13.95 6.47 19.42
N PRO A 33 -13.06 6.83 20.37
CA PRO A 33 -12.36 8.10 20.33
C PRO A 33 -11.45 8.14 19.09
N MET A 34 -11.53 9.20 18.30
CA MET A 34 -10.57 9.40 17.23
C MET A 34 -9.25 9.85 17.86
N PHE A 35 -8.22 9.02 17.73
CA PHE A 35 -6.86 9.43 18.06
C PHE A 35 -6.45 10.52 17.07
N SER A 36 -6.04 11.68 17.62
CA SER A 36 -5.38 12.71 16.81
C SER A 36 -4.12 12.10 16.20
N ALA A 37 -3.83 12.45 14.94
CA ALA A 37 -2.60 12.05 14.27
C ALA A 37 -1.40 12.81 14.88
N SER A 38 -1.10 12.56 16.16
CA SER A 38 -0.08 13.29 16.92
C SER A 38 1.34 12.82 16.60
N LYS A 39 1.47 11.63 16.02
CA LYS A 39 2.77 11.03 15.70
C LYS A 39 2.94 10.98 14.19
N ALA A 40 3.62 11.99 13.65
CA ALA A 40 4.16 11.90 12.31
C ALA A 40 5.19 10.78 12.28
N ILE A 41 5.06 9.87 11.32
CA ILE A 41 6.10 8.88 11.04
C ILE A 41 7.17 9.64 10.25
N PRO A 42 8.45 9.58 10.64
CA PRO A 42 9.53 10.17 9.85
C PRO A 42 9.44 9.66 8.42
N LEU A 43 9.49 10.58 7.46
CA LEU A 43 9.56 10.23 6.05
C LEU A 43 11.00 9.84 5.73
N VAL A 44 11.16 8.82 4.89
CA VAL A 44 12.46 8.41 4.38
C VAL A 44 12.96 9.49 3.42
N ASP A 45 14.16 10.00 3.64
CA ASP A 45 14.75 11.03 2.78
C ASP A 45 15.53 10.43 1.60
N GLY A 46 16.05 11.28 0.71
CA GLY A 46 16.79 10.81 -0.47
C GLY A 46 18.12 10.11 -0.14
N GLU A 47 18.78 10.48 0.96
CA GLU A 47 20.04 9.87 1.39
C GLU A 47 19.80 8.49 2.00
N ASP A 48 18.76 8.39 2.83
CA ASP A 48 18.23 7.13 3.36
C ASP A 48 17.89 6.17 2.24
N MET A 49 17.27 6.67 1.15
CA MET A 49 16.94 5.85 -0.02
C MET A 49 18.20 5.25 -0.67
N VAL A 50 19.27 6.04 -0.86
CA VAL A 50 20.54 5.54 -1.41
C VAL A 50 21.12 4.43 -0.51
N TYR A 51 21.05 4.62 0.81
CA TYR A 51 21.50 3.60 1.76
C TYR A 51 20.66 2.31 1.65
N ILE A 52 19.33 2.44 1.58
CA ILE A 52 18.42 1.30 1.48
C ILE A 52 18.64 0.53 0.16
N PHE A 53 18.90 1.21 -0.96
CA PHE A 53 19.11 0.55 -2.26
C PHE A 53 20.47 -0.14 -2.41
N ARG A 54 21.51 0.30 -1.70
CA ARG A 54 22.82 -0.37 -1.68
C ARG A 54 22.80 -1.73 -0.96
N HIS A 55 21.91 -1.89 0.00
CA HIS A 55 21.82 -3.12 0.80
C HIS A 55 21.43 -4.37 -0.03
N PRO A 56 20.35 -4.36 -0.84
CA PRO A 56 19.99 -5.51 -1.67
C PRO A 56 21.04 -5.85 -2.74
N GLU A 57 21.79 -4.88 -3.27
CA GLU A 57 22.89 -5.14 -4.20
C GLU A 57 24.00 -5.97 -3.54
N ARG A 58 24.32 -5.63 -2.29
CA ARG A 58 25.29 -6.40 -1.49
C ARG A 58 24.79 -7.81 -1.17
N LEU A 59 23.52 -7.94 -0.79
CA LEU A 59 22.91 -9.25 -0.49
C LEU A 59 22.93 -10.19 -1.71
N GLU A 60 22.74 -9.65 -2.91
CA GLU A 60 22.83 -10.42 -4.16
C GLU A 60 24.26 -10.80 -4.51
N ALA A 61 25.22 -9.87 -4.35
CA ALA A 61 26.63 -10.14 -4.60
C ALA A 61 27.20 -11.23 -3.66
N GLU A 62 26.74 -11.25 -2.41
CA GLU A 62 27.15 -12.22 -1.40
C GLU A 62 26.32 -13.52 -1.44
N GLY A 63 25.22 -13.57 -2.22
CA GLY A 63 24.35 -14.74 -2.36
C GLY A 63 23.68 -15.18 -1.06
N LEU A 64 23.58 -14.29 -0.07
CA LEU A 64 23.17 -14.60 1.31
C LEU A 64 21.66 -14.85 1.44
N GLU A 65 20.86 -14.28 0.54
CA GLU A 65 19.40 -14.31 0.61
C GLU A 65 18.79 -14.88 -0.67
N ARG A 66 17.56 -15.37 -0.55
CA ARG A 66 16.77 -15.81 -1.71
C ARG A 66 16.54 -14.61 -2.63
N CYS A 67 16.77 -14.77 -3.94
CA CYS A 67 16.62 -13.70 -4.94
C CYS A 67 15.26 -12.97 -4.91
N ALA A 68 14.23 -13.62 -4.36
CA ALA A 68 12.91 -13.04 -4.16
C ALA A 68 12.90 -11.84 -3.19
N ILE A 69 13.76 -11.82 -2.16
CA ILE A 69 13.75 -10.78 -1.12
C ILE A 69 14.35 -9.46 -1.65
N PRO A 70 15.57 -9.44 -2.24
CA PRO A 70 16.10 -8.24 -2.87
C PRO A 70 15.17 -7.70 -3.97
N LEU A 71 14.59 -8.57 -4.79
CA LEU A 71 13.63 -8.19 -5.83
C LEU A 71 12.37 -7.53 -5.24
N ALA A 72 11.77 -8.13 -4.22
CA ALA A 72 10.58 -7.58 -3.57
C ALA A 72 10.86 -6.21 -2.92
N LEU A 73 12.06 -6.03 -2.35
CA LEU A 73 12.46 -4.75 -1.76
C LEU A 73 12.55 -3.65 -2.81
N ARG A 74 13.09 -3.95 -4.01
CA ARG A 74 13.13 -3.00 -5.13
C ARG A 74 11.74 -2.66 -5.65
N LEU A 75 10.85 -3.65 -5.74
CA LEU A 75 9.47 -3.44 -6.20
C LEU A 75 8.61 -2.63 -5.22
N GLN A 76 8.89 -2.72 -3.92
CA GLN A 76 8.12 -2.06 -2.85
C GLN A 76 8.08 -0.53 -2.98
N PHE A 77 9.08 0.08 -3.61
CA PHE A 77 9.12 1.52 -3.86
C PHE A 77 8.26 1.95 -5.04
N ALA A 78 7.95 1.05 -5.97
CA ALA A 78 7.06 1.31 -7.09
C ALA A 78 5.62 0.90 -6.81
N VAL A 79 5.42 -0.17 -6.03
CA VAL A 79 4.12 -0.81 -5.85
C VAL A 79 3.90 -1.19 -4.39
N ARG A 80 2.64 -1.19 -3.95
CA ARG A 80 2.25 -1.62 -2.60
C ARG A 80 2.58 -3.10 -2.37
N ARG A 81 3.06 -3.44 -1.18
CA ARG A 81 3.35 -4.82 -0.73
C ARG A 81 2.28 -5.83 -1.10
N SER A 82 1.01 -5.48 -0.87
CA SER A 82 -0.11 -6.40 -1.15
C SER A 82 -0.23 -6.78 -2.63
N LYS A 83 0.18 -5.89 -3.54
CA LYS A 83 0.21 -6.17 -4.98
C LYS A 83 1.41 -7.03 -5.35
N ILE A 84 2.58 -6.75 -4.78
CA ILE A 84 3.81 -7.54 -5.00
C ILE A 84 3.60 -9.00 -4.59
N VAL A 85 2.96 -9.23 -3.43
CA VAL A 85 2.65 -10.59 -2.94
C VAL A 85 1.64 -11.33 -3.83
N SER A 86 0.78 -10.60 -4.54
CA SER A 86 -0.25 -11.18 -5.42
C SER A 86 0.17 -11.19 -6.90
N LEU A 87 1.46 -10.97 -7.20
CA LEU A 87 1.99 -10.96 -8.55
C LEU A 87 2.11 -12.40 -9.06
N GLU A 88 1.59 -12.64 -10.26
CA GLU A 88 1.67 -13.91 -10.97
C GLU A 88 2.61 -13.76 -12.18
N TRP A 89 3.34 -14.81 -12.54
CA TRP A 89 4.28 -14.80 -13.66
C TRP A 89 3.62 -14.48 -15.00
N GLU A 90 2.36 -14.88 -15.20
CA GLU A 90 1.56 -14.58 -16.40
C GLU A 90 1.33 -13.08 -16.63
N ARG A 91 1.56 -12.25 -15.60
CA ARG A 91 1.37 -10.80 -15.65
C ARG A 91 2.64 -10.02 -15.92
N ILE A 92 3.76 -10.73 -16.08
CA ILE A 92 5.08 -10.16 -16.34
C ILE A 92 5.42 -10.44 -17.80
N ASP A 93 5.44 -9.39 -18.62
CA ASP A 93 5.95 -9.47 -19.98
C ASP A 93 7.42 -9.05 -19.99
N LEU A 94 8.31 -10.02 -20.18
CA LEU A 94 9.75 -9.79 -20.20
C LEU A 94 10.24 -9.24 -21.54
N GLU A 95 9.52 -9.49 -22.64
CA GLU A 95 9.88 -9.02 -23.98
C GLU A 95 9.63 -7.52 -24.08
N GLU A 96 8.41 -7.11 -23.70
CA GLU A 96 7.99 -5.70 -23.73
C GLU A 96 8.33 -4.96 -22.41
N ARG A 97 8.99 -5.65 -21.46
CA ARG A 97 9.48 -5.12 -20.17
C ARG A 97 8.42 -4.40 -19.33
N HIS A 98 7.19 -4.90 -19.36
CA HIS A 98 6.08 -4.31 -18.62
C HIS A 98 5.50 -5.31 -17.62
N VAL A 99 4.90 -4.77 -16.55
CA VAL A 99 4.20 -5.57 -15.56
C VAL A 99 2.76 -5.08 -15.49
N ILE A 100 1.82 -5.97 -15.76
CA ILE A 100 0.40 -5.67 -15.76
C ILE A 100 -0.12 -5.84 -14.33
N TRP A 101 -0.34 -4.72 -13.65
CA TRP A 101 -0.93 -4.71 -12.32
C TRP A 101 -2.45 -4.56 -12.43
N PRO A 102 -3.25 -5.55 -11.99
CA PRO A 102 -4.69 -5.37 -11.94
C PRO A 102 -4.98 -4.30 -10.87
N ASP A 103 -5.36 -3.09 -11.28
CA ASP A 103 -5.68 -2.05 -10.32
C ASP A 103 -6.99 -2.41 -9.60
N ALA A 104 -6.98 -2.43 -8.27
CA ALA A 104 -8.17 -2.76 -7.48
C ALA A 104 -9.09 -1.54 -7.29
N ARG A 105 -8.82 -0.44 -7.99
CA ARG A 105 -9.51 0.85 -7.79
C ARG A 105 -10.31 1.32 -9.02
N LEU A 106 -10.76 0.40 -9.86
CA LEU A 106 -11.79 0.69 -10.86
C LEU A 106 -12.98 -0.24 -10.64
N ALA A 107 -13.79 0.11 -9.64
CA ALA A 107 -15.17 -0.35 -9.60
C ALA A 107 -15.95 0.42 -10.69
N VAL A 108 -15.72 0.07 -11.96
CA VAL A 108 -16.69 0.33 -13.02
C VAL A 108 -17.45 -0.97 -13.18
N SER A 109 -18.54 -1.09 -12.42
CA SER A 109 -19.59 -2.04 -12.77
C SER A 109 -20.08 -1.69 -14.18
N PRO A 110 -20.19 -2.65 -15.12
CA PRO A 110 -20.87 -2.38 -16.38
C PRO A 110 -22.31 -1.99 -16.06
N SER A 111 -22.73 -0.81 -16.49
CA SER A 111 -24.13 -0.41 -16.48
C SER A 111 -24.86 -1.33 -17.45
N ALA A 112 -25.63 -2.27 -16.89
CA ALA A 112 -26.72 -2.94 -17.59
C ALA A 112 -28.01 -2.14 -17.41
#